data_AF-A0AAP0PD59-F1
#
_entry.id   AF-A0AAP0PD59-F1
#
_cell.length_a   1.000
_cell.length_b   1.000
_cell.length_c   1.000
_cell.angle_alpha   90.00
_cell.angle_beta   90.00
_cell.angle_gamma   90.00
#
_symmetry.space_group_name_H-M   'P 1'
#
loop_
_entity.id
_entity.type
_entity.pdbx_description
1 polymer ?
#
loop_
_entity_poly.entity_id
_entity_poly.type
_entity_poly.pdbx_seq_one_letter_code
_entity_poly.pdbx_strand_id
1 'polypeptide(L)'
;MMRADQLIFEIVHFLSLNWDIFIRHTFRDNNACADQSAKKTLSMTNDYRKLFSPPHGVLLNGDALFQLFFTSIGDDLLLFDFLSVFRRQSLRVACRPLKLYARASSRRCRTSCSAAASVSSSVNGRSEWFFSEKLELDVNLLEFAQISAKEGLKDFLHISDFDKETILGILDRAVEVKAILKSGDRTFLPFKGKTMAMIFAKPSMRTRVSFETGFYLLGGHAIYLGPDDIQMGKREETRDVARVLSGYNDIIMARLFAHQDIIDLAKYATVPVINGLTDYNHPVQIMADALTIIEHIGRLEGTKVVYVGDGNNIVHSWLLLASVVPFHFVCVCPKGFEPDEKTVEKARNAGISKIEITNDPKEAVVGADVVYTDVWASMGQKGEAEYRRKVFQGFQVDEDLMKLAGPKAYFMHCLPAERGVEVTDGVIEAPNSIVFPQAENRMHAQNAIMLHLFGL
;
A
#
# COMPACT_ATOMS: atom_id res chain seq x y z
N MET A 1 -35.91 -21.64 12.87
CA MET A 1 -35.90 -20.47 13.79
C MET A 1 -34.63 -19.69 13.52
N MET A 2 -34.76 -18.52 12.91
CA MET A 2 -33.67 -17.55 12.80
C MET A 2 -33.28 -17.07 14.20
N ARG A 3 -31.98 -16.84 14.41
CA ARG A 3 -31.47 -16.26 15.65
C ARG A 3 -31.83 -14.76 15.69
N ALA A 4 -32.02 -14.21 16.89
CA ALA A 4 -32.51 -12.85 17.10
C ALA A 4 -31.54 -11.75 16.58
N ASP A 5 -30.25 -12.06 16.51
CA ASP A 5 -29.19 -11.25 15.90
C ASP A 5 -29.37 -11.11 14.38
N GLN A 6 -29.83 -12.16 13.71
CA GLN A 6 -30.08 -12.18 12.26
C GLN A 6 -31.30 -11.33 11.87
N LEU A 7 -32.33 -11.28 12.74
CA LEU A 7 -33.52 -10.46 12.50
C LEU A 7 -33.22 -8.96 12.64
N ILE A 8 -32.37 -8.58 13.60
CA ILE A 8 -31.94 -7.19 13.80
C ILE A 8 -31.08 -6.72 12.62
N PHE A 9 -30.19 -7.58 12.11
CA PHE A 9 -29.36 -7.25 10.96
C PHE A 9 -30.18 -7.03 9.70
N GLU A 10 -31.21 -7.86 9.45
CA GLU A 10 -32.07 -7.67 8.28
C GLU A 10 -33.00 -6.45 8.40
N ILE A 11 -33.46 -6.09 9.60
CA ILE A 11 -34.23 -4.86 9.82
C ILE A 11 -33.38 -3.61 9.58
N VAL A 12 -32.15 -3.58 10.11
CA VAL A 12 -31.22 -2.45 9.90
C VAL A 12 -30.81 -2.36 8.43
N HIS A 13 -30.61 -3.49 7.76
CA HIS A 13 -30.27 -3.52 6.34
C HIS A 13 -31.45 -3.09 5.45
N PHE A 14 -32.68 -3.46 5.80
CA PHE A 14 -33.89 -3.03 5.11
C PHE A 14 -34.13 -1.52 5.26
N LEU A 15 -33.89 -0.97 6.46
CA LEU A 15 -34.04 0.47 6.72
C LEU A 15 -32.96 1.32 6.03
N SER A 16 -31.72 0.81 5.90
CA SER A 16 -30.64 1.52 5.21
C SER A 16 -30.82 1.55 3.69
N LEU A 17 -31.35 0.47 3.09
CA LEU A 17 -31.61 0.37 1.65
C LEU A 17 -32.80 1.23 1.19
N ASN A 18 -33.76 1.50 2.08
CA ASN A 18 -34.98 2.23 1.76
C ASN A 18 -34.97 3.71 2.23
N TRP A 19 -33.87 4.18 2.83
CA TRP A 19 -33.72 5.55 3.31
C TRP A 19 -33.82 6.60 2.19
N ASP A 20 -33.27 6.29 1.01
CA ASP A 20 -33.36 7.17 -0.17
C ASP A 20 -34.78 7.24 -0.77
N ILE A 21 -35.58 6.17 -0.60
CA ILE A 21 -36.98 6.14 -1.01
C ILE A 21 -37.83 7.00 -0.06
N PHE A 22 -37.50 6.97 1.24
CA PHE A 22 -38.16 7.79 2.27
C PHE A 22 -37.92 9.29 2.03
N ILE A 23 -36.69 9.71 1.70
CA ILE A 23 -36.40 11.12 1.39
C ILE A 23 -37.07 11.58 0.08
N ARG A 24 -37.10 10.73 -0.96
CA ARG A 24 -37.72 11.08 -2.25
C ARG A 24 -39.25 11.16 -2.20
N HIS A 25 -39.91 10.44 -1.28
CA HIS A 25 -41.36 10.55 -1.08
C HIS A 25 -41.76 11.70 -0.15
N THR A 26 -40.91 12.08 0.81
CA THR A 26 -41.26 13.14 1.78
C THR A 26 -41.11 14.56 1.22
N PHE A 27 -40.30 14.76 0.17
CA PHE A 27 -39.96 16.09 -0.35
C PHE A 27 -40.41 16.38 -1.80
N ARG A 28 -41.38 15.63 -2.34
CA ARG A 28 -41.79 15.79 -3.76
C ARG A 28 -42.93 16.79 -4.01
N ASP A 29 -43.54 17.36 -2.98
CA ASP A 29 -44.56 18.39 -3.14
C ASP A 29 -44.25 19.59 -2.24
N ASN A 30 -43.58 20.59 -2.81
CA ASN A 30 -43.95 22.01 -2.73
C ASN A 30 -42.82 22.89 -3.25
N ASN A 31 -43.05 23.44 -4.46
CA ASN A 31 -42.41 24.65 -4.91
C ASN A 31 -42.77 25.82 -3.98
N ALA A 32 -41.83 26.75 -3.82
CA ALA A 32 -41.95 28.07 -3.18
C ALA A 32 -41.88 28.10 -1.64
N CYS A 33 -40.67 28.01 -1.08
CA CYS A 33 -40.13 28.84 0.02
C CYS A 33 -38.83 28.23 0.58
N ALA A 34 -37.74 28.28 -0.20
CA ALA A 34 -36.45 27.75 0.22
C ALA A 34 -35.37 28.84 0.15
N ASP A 35 -35.40 29.81 1.07
CA ASP A 35 -34.22 30.68 1.30
C ASP A 35 -34.03 31.17 2.76
N GLN A 36 -34.76 30.63 3.75
CA GLN A 36 -34.56 31.06 5.15
C GLN A 36 -34.50 29.95 6.21
N SER A 37 -34.86 28.69 5.94
CA SER A 37 -34.74 27.61 6.94
C SER A 37 -33.40 26.85 6.90
N ALA A 38 -32.69 26.85 5.77
CA ALA A 38 -31.40 26.15 5.63
C ALA A 38 -30.27 26.76 6.48
N LYS A 39 -30.37 28.04 6.85
CA LYS A 39 -29.38 28.71 7.72
C LYS A 39 -29.56 28.44 9.22
N LYS A 40 -30.69 27.86 9.65
CA LYS A 40 -30.94 27.56 11.08
C LYS A 40 -30.51 26.15 11.49
N THR A 41 -30.43 25.21 10.54
CA THR A 41 -30.01 23.82 10.82
C THR A 41 -28.49 23.66 10.91
N LEU A 42 -27.70 24.57 10.31
CA LEU A 42 -26.23 24.57 10.44
C LEU A 42 -25.72 25.13 11.79
N SER A 43 -26.60 25.67 12.64
CA SER A 43 -26.25 26.22 13.95
C SER A 43 -26.36 25.22 15.11
N MET A 44 -27.00 24.05 14.91
CA MET A 44 -27.19 23.05 15.97
C MET A 44 -26.18 21.89 15.92
N THR A 45 -25.28 21.86 14.95
CA THR A 45 -24.23 20.83 14.82
C THR A 45 -22.97 21.13 15.63
N ASN A 46 -22.83 22.31 16.22
CA ASN A 46 -21.65 22.70 17.00
C ASN A 46 -21.71 22.37 18.51
N ASP A 47 -22.82 21.84 19.04
CA ASP A 47 -22.97 21.56 20.48
C ASP A 47 -22.98 20.07 20.88
N TYR A 48 -22.76 19.15 19.94
CA TYR A 48 -22.65 17.70 20.26
C TYR A 48 -21.28 17.26 20.79
N ARG A 49 -20.26 18.14 20.77
CA ARG A 49 -18.91 17.83 21.30
C ARG A 49 -18.75 18.04 22.81
N LYS A 50 -19.73 18.60 23.50
CA LYS A 50 -19.66 18.86 24.96
C LYS A 50 -20.36 17.82 25.85
N LEU A 51 -21.05 16.83 25.27
CA LEU A 51 -21.81 15.81 26.02
C LEU A 51 -21.06 14.49 26.28
N PHE A 52 -19.81 14.36 25.83
CA PHE A 52 -19.00 13.15 26.06
C PHE A 52 -17.62 13.51 26.62
N SER A 53 -17.57 13.76 27.93
CA SER A 53 -16.35 13.70 28.74
C SER A 53 -16.75 13.25 30.14
N PRO A 54 -16.51 12.00 30.56
CA PRO A 54 -16.87 11.57 31.90
C PRO A 54 -15.72 11.88 32.87
N PRO A 55 -15.96 12.59 33.99
CA PRO A 55 -15.10 12.46 35.15
C PRO A 55 -15.49 11.16 35.87
N HIS A 56 -14.49 10.29 36.07
CA HIS A 56 -14.47 9.15 37.00
C HIS A 56 -15.72 8.23 37.06
N GLY A 57 -15.59 7.08 36.37
CA GLY A 57 -16.05 5.78 36.86
C GLY A 57 -17.54 5.58 37.15
N VAL A 58 -18.38 5.43 36.11
CA VAL A 58 -19.67 4.71 36.19
C VAL A 58 -19.95 4.03 34.84
N LEU A 59 -20.19 2.71 34.85
CA LEU A 59 -20.71 1.92 33.72
C LEU A 59 -22.22 2.16 33.60
N LEU A 60 -22.71 2.63 32.45
CA LEU A 60 -24.15 2.73 32.17
C LEU A 60 -24.64 1.51 31.39
N ASN A 61 -25.70 0.89 31.93
CA ASN A 61 -26.36 -0.32 31.43
C ASN A 61 -27.24 0.00 30.21
N GLY A 62 -27.30 -0.92 29.24
CA GLY A 62 -27.92 -0.74 27.91
C GLY A 62 -29.42 -0.45 27.85
N ASP A 63 -30.14 -0.50 28.97
CA ASP A 63 -31.59 -0.31 29.02
C ASP A 63 -32.02 1.17 28.94
N ALA A 64 -31.12 2.10 29.29
CA ALA A 64 -31.44 3.54 29.27
C ALA A 64 -31.49 4.14 27.85
N LEU A 65 -30.77 3.54 26.89
CA LEU A 65 -30.78 3.97 25.48
C LEU A 65 -32.05 3.53 24.74
N PHE A 66 -32.74 2.50 25.24
CA PHE A 66 -33.91 1.92 24.59
C PHE A 66 -35.19 2.74 24.84
N GLN A 67 -35.30 3.41 25.99
CA GLN A 67 -36.47 4.21 26.35
C GLN A 67 -36.58 5.56 25.62
N LEU A 68 -35.46 6.18 25.23
CA LEU A 68 -35.47 7.47 24.54
C LEU A 68 -35.93 7.38 23.07
N PHE A 69 -35.90 6.19 22.48
CA PHE A 69 -36.26 5.99 21.07
C PHE A 69 -37.77 5.83 20.83
N PHE A 70 -38.56 5.49 21.86
CA PHE A 70 -39.97 5.10 21.69
C PHE A 70 -41.02 6.15 22.14
N THR A 71 -40.60 7.35 22.54
CA THR A 71 -41.52 8.44 22.94
C THR A 71 -41.91 9.41 21.81
N SER A 72 -41.58 9.13 20.55
CA SER A 72 -41.82 10.06 19.42
C SER A 72 -42.80 9.56 18.35
N ILE A 73 -43.53 8.47 18.57
CA ILE A 73 -44.53 7.97 17.60
C ILE A 73 -45.82 7.62 18.35
N GLY A 74 -46.66 8.62 18.58
CA GLY A 74 -48.12 8.45 18.57
C GLY A 74 -48.60 8.65 17.12
N ASP A 75 -49.72 8.13 16.63
CA ASP A 75 -50.82 7.38 17.23
C ASP A 75 -51.43 6.44 16.16
N ASP A 76 -52.13 5.44 16.66
CA ASP A 76 -53.20 4.63 16.05
C ASP A 76 -52.94 3.45 15.08
N LEU A 77 -53.38 2.30 15.62
CA LEU A 77 -54.05 1.12 15.03
C LEU A 77 -53.30 -0.23 14.96
N LEU A 78 -53.77 -1.09 15.88
CA LEU A 78 -53.88 -2.56 15.87
C LEU A 78 -52.74 -3.38 16.50
N LEU A 79 -52.75 -3.39 17.84
CA LEU A 79 -52.07 -4.36 18.69
C LEU A 79 -53.10 -5.40 19.18
N PHE A 80 -53.03 -6.65 18.71
CA PHE A 80 -53.62 -7.80 19.39
C PHE A 80 -52.63 -8.99 19.36
N ASP A 81 -52.36 -9.50 20.57
CA ASP A 81 -51.77 -10.78 20.94
C ASP A 81 -50.34 -11.15 20.53
N PHE A 82 -49.37 -10.85 21.42
CA PHE A 82 -48.07 -11.56 21.43
C PHE A 82 -47.53 -11.93 22.82
N LEU A 83 -48.33 -11.84 23.89
CA LEU A 83 -47.87 -12.10 25.28
C LEU A 83 -48.55 -13.30 25.95
N SER A 84 -48.52 -14.48 25.31
CA SER A 84 -48.98 -15.73 25.94
C SER A 84 -48.02 -16.93 25.83
N VAL A 85 -46.83 -16.80 25.24
CA VAL A 85 -45.96 -17.97 24.97
C VAL A 85 -44.70 -18.08 25.86
N PHE A 86 -44.28 -17.04 26.58
CA PHE A 86 -43.09 -17.12 27.43
C PHE A 86 -43.38 -17.50 28.90
N ARG A 87 -43.97 -18.68 29.11
CA ARG A 87 -43.85 -19.43 30.36
C ARG A 87 -43.75 -20.93 30.06
N ARG A 88 -42.51 -21.41 29.85
CA ARG A 88 -41.98 -22.75 30.15
C ARG A 88 -40.82 -23.03 29.19
N GLN A 89 -39.59 -23.01 29.71
CA GLN A 89 -38.65 -24.12 29.58
C GLN A 89 -37.33 -23.74 30.26
N SER A 90 -37.09 -24.40 31.39
CA SER A 90 -35.84 -24.39 32.13
C SER A 90 -35.07 -25.66 31.80
N LEU A 91 -33.74 -25.52 31.69
CA LEU A 91 -32.70 -26.51 32.03
C LEU A 91 -32.63 -27.84 31.25
N ARG A 92 -31.54 -28.01 30.49
CA ARG A 92 -30.59 -29.16 30.56
C ARG A 92 -29.44 -28.94 29.58
N VAL A 93 -28.25 -28.63 30.10
CA VAL A 93 -26.96 -28.75 29.39
C VAL A 93 -26.28 -30.01 29.90
N ALA A 94 -25.94 -30.94 29.00
CA ALA A 94 -25.15 -32.12 29.30
C ALA A 94 -23.85 -32.08 28.48
N CYS A 95 -22.72 -32.12 29.20
CA CYS A 95 -21.37 -32.24 28.66
C CYS A 95 -21.13 -33.58 27.96
N ARG A 96 -20.34 -33.60 26.88
CA ARG A 96 -19.44 -34.73 26.52
C ARG A 96 -18.25 -34.28 25.65
N PRO A 97 -17.06 -34.90 25.77
CA PRO A 97 -15.78 -34.36 25.32
C PRO A 97 -15.22 -34.94 24.00
N LEU A 98 -14.23 -34.23 23.44
CA LEU A 98 -13.40 -34.55 22.28
C LEU A 98 -12.70 -35.93 22.34
N LYS A 99 -12.55 -36.58 21.18
CA LYS A 99 -11.54 -37.63 20.94
C LYS A 99 -10.61 -37.22 19.78
N LEU A 100 -9.32 -37.09 20.12
CA LEU A 100 -8.20 -37.04 19.18
C LEU A 100 -7.95 -38.43 18.56
N TYR A 101 -7.60 -38.45 17.27
CA TYR A 101 -6.97 -39.61 16.62
C TYR A 101 -5.60 -39.19 16.08
N ALA A 102 -4.54 -39.73 16.69
CA ALA A 102 -3.20 -39.73 16.13
C ALA A 102 -2.99 -41.04 15.35
N ARG A 103 -2.48 -40.95 14.11
CA ARG A 103 -1.98 -42.10 13.34
C ARG A 103 -0.48 -41.92 13.11
N ALA A 104 0.31 -42.78 13.75
CA ALA A 104 1.70 -43.01 13.43
C ALA A 104 1.81 -43.93 12.21
N SER A 105 2.70 -43.61 11.27
CA SER A 105 3.15 -44.54 10.24
C SER A 105 4.67 -44.53 10.18
N SER A 106 5.24 -45.65 10.62
CA SER A 106 6.64 -46.04 10.50
C SER A 106 7.04 -46.27 9.04
N ARG A 107 8.18 -45.72 8.61
CA ARG A 107 8.96 -46.27 7.49
C ARG A 107 10.42 -46.45 7.90
N ARG A 108 10.87 -47.70 7.76
CA ARG A 108 12.27 -48.15 7.83
C ARG A 108 13.05 -47.53 6.67
N CYS A 109 14.28 -47.11 6.95
CA CYS A 109 15.37 -47.16 5.98
C CYS A 109 16.58 -47.79 6.67
N ARG A 110 17.16 -48.82 6.05
CA ARG A 110 18.39 -49.52 6.46
C ARG A 110 19.58 -48.90 5.72
N THR A 111 20.77 -49.31 6.17
CA THR A 111 22.13 -49.14 5.64
C THR A 111 22.71 -47.74 5.83
N SER A 112 23.93 -47.52 6.31
CA SER A 112 25.04 -48.37 6.78
C SER A 112 26.16 -47.38 7.13
N CYS A 113 26.75 -47.46 8.33
CA CYS A 113 28.16 -47.09 8.51
C CYS A 113 28.69 -47.64 9.83
N SER A 114 29.72 -48.46 9.70
CA SER A 114 30.53 -49.09 10.73
C SER A 114 31.62 -48.14 11.22
N ALA A 115 31.77 -47.99 12.54
CA ALA A 115 33.08 -47.81 13.17
C ALA A 115 32.96 -48.09 14.68
N ALA A 116 33.95 -48.81 15.18
CA ALA A 116 34.06 -49.42 16.49
C ALA A 116 34.33 -48.43 17.63
N ALA A 117 33.93 -48.78 18.86
CA ALA A 117 34.85 -49.00 19.98
C ALA A 117 34.06 -49.32 21.27
N SER A 118 34.37 -50.48 21.84
CA SER A 118 33.95 -50.96 23.15
C SER A 118 34.87 -50.43 24.26
N VAL A 119 34.34 -49.91 25.37
CA VAL A 119 34.94 -50.03 26.72
C VAL A 119 33.83 -50.09 27.77
N SER A 120 34.07 -50.94 28.77
CA SER A 120 33.20 -51.48 29.81
C SER A 120 33.03 -50.63 31.09
N SER A 121 31.86 -50.78 31.72
CA SER A 121 31.55 -50.84 33.16
C SER A 121 32.36 -50.04 34.20
N SER A 122 31.66 -49.25 35.04
CA SER A 122 31.40 -49.58 36.46
C SER A 122 30.76 -48.41 37.22
N VAL A 123 30.09 -48.75 38.31
CA VAL A 123 29.17 -47.96 39.14
C VAL A 123 29.89 -47.44 40.40
N ASN A 124 29.68 -46.18 40.79
CA ASN A 124 29.35 -45.69 42.15
C ASN A 124 29.79 -44.24 42.40
N GLY A 125 29.00 -43.52 43.20
CA GLY A 125 29.54 -42.49 44.11
C GLY A 125 28.94 -41.10 43.95
N ARG A 126 28.51 -40.51 45.07
CA ARG A 126 27.69 -39.30 45.19
C ARG A 126 28.49 -37.99 45.10
N SER A 127 27.75 -36.96 44.68
CA SER A 127 27.73 -35.57 45.18
C SER A 127 29.04 -34.80 45.27
N GLU A 128 29.16 -33.74 44.46
CA GLU A 128 29.51 -32.42 44.96
C GLU A 128 29.18 -31.33 43.93
N TRP A 129 28.90 -30.15 44.46
CA TRP A 129 28.38 -28.97 43.79
C TRP A 129 29.42 -28.32 42.87
N PHE A 130 29.08 -28.15 41.59
CA PHE A 130 29.65 -27.09 40.74
C PHE A 130 28.52 -26.46 39.91
N PHE A 131 27.93 -25.42 40.49
CA PHE A 131 27.15 -24.42 39.77
C PHE A 131 28.14 -23.39 39.25
N SER A 132 28.35 -23.34 37.93
CA SER A 132 28.82 -22.16 37.19
C SER A 132 29.21 -22.61 35.78
N GLU A 133 28.83 -21.81 34.78
CA GLU A 133 29.42 -21.79 33.44
C GLU A 133 28.89 -22.81 32.42
N LYS A 134 27.66 -22.56 31.94
CA LYS A 134 27.25 -22.68 30.52
C LYS A 134 25.77 -22.33 30.36
N LEU A 135 25.49 -21.03 30.33
CA LEU A 135 24.20 -20.51 29.86
C LEU A 135 24.44 -19.19 29.12
N GLU A 136 25.41 -19.19 28.21
CA GLU A 136 25.73 -18.07 27.30
C GLU A 136 25.80 -18.50 25.82
N LEU A 137 25.28 -19.69 25.53
CA LEU A 137 25.11 -20.21 24.18
C LEU A 137 23.64 -20.58 24.07
N ASP A 138 22.80 -19.63 23.65
CA ASP A 138 21.52 -19.87 22.93
C ASP A 138 20.63 -18.62 22.74
N VAL A 139 21.14 -17.41 22.97
CA VAL A 139 20.43 -16.19 22.51
C VAL A 139 20.64 -15.99 21.00
N ASN A 140 21.84 -16.28 20.48
CA ASN A 140 22.14 -16.17 19.06
C ASN A 140 21.42 -17.22 18.20
N LEU A 141 21.25 -18.46 18.68
CA LEU A 141 20.62 -19.52 17.88
C LEU A 141 19.10 -19.30 17.70
N LEU A 142 18.43 -18.68 18.68
CA LEU A 142 17.02 -18.28 18.55
C LEU A 142 16.84 -17.05 17.65
N GLU A 143 17.76 -16.10 17.70
CA GLU A 143 17.76 -14.94 16.79
C GLU A 143 18.01 -15.38 15.34
N PHE A 144 18.93 -16.33 15.11
CA PHE A 144 19.16 -16.94 13.79
C PHE A 144 18.01 -17.85 13.33
N ALA A 145 17.32 -18.55 14.24
CA ALA A 145 16.19 -19.42 13.90
C ALA A 145 14.92 -18.63 13.52
N GLN A 146 14.74 -17.39 14.02
CA GLN A 146 13.63 -16.51 13.60
C GLN A 146 13.91 -15.71 12.32
N ILE A 147 15.18 -15.52 11.96
CA ILE A 147 15.59 -14.92 10.68
C ILE A 147 15.41 -15.93 9.51
N SER A 148 15.31 -17.22 9.81
CA SER A 148 15.10 -18.29 8.84
C SER A 148 13.62 -18.52 8.51
N ALA A 149 13.05 -17.65 7.66
CA ALA A 149 11.90 -17.96 6.80
C ALA A 149 11.74 -16.98 5.60
N LYS A 150 12.82 -16.30 5.17
CA LYS A 150 12.81 -15.42 3.98
C LYS A 150 13.50 -16.04 2.76
N GLU A 151 13.97 -17.28 2.86
CA GLU A 151 14.64 -17.97 1.76
C GLU A 151 13.66 -18.19 0.58
N GLY A 152 13.75 -17.31 -0.41
CA GLY A 152 12.97 -17.37 -1.66
C GLY A 152 11.99 -16.21 -1.89
N LEU A 153 11.63 -15.45 -0.85
CA LEU A 153 10.71 -14.31 -0.94
C LEU A 153 11.50 -12.98 -0.96
N LYS A 154 11.61 -12.37 -2.15
CA LYS A 154 12.35 -11.12 -2.34
C LYS A 154 11.52 -9.90 -1.90
N ASP A 155 12.17 -8.84 -1.46
CA ASP A 155 11.54 -7.54 -1.28
C ASP A 155 11.55 -6.76 -2.59
N PHE A 156 10.64 -5.79 -2.73
CA PHE A 156 10.65 -4.83 -3.83
C PHE A 156 11.01 -3.44 -3.30
N LEU A 157 12.31 -3.20 -3.04
CA LEU A 157 12.81 -1.95 -2.45
C LEU A 157 13.41 -1.02 -3.50
N HIS A 158 14.15 -1.60 -4.45
CA HIS A 158 14.65 -0.95 -5.66
C HIS A 158 14.32 -1.80 -6.89
N ILE A 159 14.10 -1.12 -8.02
CA ILE A 159 13.98 -1.79 -9.32
C ILE A 159 15.28 -2.54 -9.66
N SER A 160 16.43 -1.97 -9.29
CA SER A 160 17.75 -2.57 -9.52
C SER A 160 18.05 -3.82 -8.67
N ASP A 161 17.13 -4.24 -7.79
CA ASP A 161 17.28 -5.50 -7.03
C ASP A 161 16.96 -6.74 -7.91
N PHE A 162 16.47 -6.49 -9.13
CA PHE A 162 16.05 -7.50 -10.10
C PHE A 162 16.77 -7.28 -11.44
N ASP A 163 16.96 -8.37 -12.18
CA ASP A 163 17.52 -8.31 -13.53
C ASP A 163 16.48 -7.85 -14.56
N LYS A 164 16.96 -7.60 -15.78
CA LYS A 164 16.12 -7.14 -16.89
C LYS A 164 14.95 -8.08 -17.18
N GLU A 165 15.22 -9.39 -17.23
CA GLU A 165 14.23 -10.41 -17.56
C GLU A 165 13.11 -10.44 -16.52
N THR A 166 13.46 -10.32 -15.24
CA THR A 166 12.49 -10.24 -14.16
C THR A 166 11.65 -8.96 -14.24
N ILE A 167 12.28 -7.80 -14.46
CA ILE A 167 11.54 -6.53 -14.58
C ILE A 167 10.57 -6.56 -15.77
N LEU A 168 11.00 -7.04 -16.93
CA LEU A 168 10.13 -7.16 -18.10
C LEU A 168 9.03 -8.20 -17.88
N GLY A 169 9.33 -9.34 -17.24
CA GLY A 169 8.32 -10.34 -16.89
C GLY A 169 7.25 -9.81 -15.92
N ILE A 170 7.63 -8.95 -14.97
CA ILE A 170 6.66 -8.25 -14.11
C ILE A 170 5.76 -7.32 -14.94
N LEU A 171 6.32 -6.60 -15.91
CA LEU A 171 5.55 -5.70 -16.78
C LEU A 171 4.60 -6.46 -17.71
N ASP A 172 5.05 -7.57 -18.29
CA ASP A 172 4.21 -8.45 -19.11
C ASP A 172 3.04 -9.01 -18.28
N ARG A 173 3.33 -9.45 -17.05
CA ARG A 173 2.30 -9.89 -16.11
C ARG A 173 1.31 -8.78 -15.77
N ALA A 174 1.76 -7.54 -15.68
CA ALA A 174 0.87 -6.40 -15.45
C ALA A 174 -0.11 -6.19 -16.62
N VAL A 175 0.35 -6.36 -17.86
CA VAL A 175 -0.50 -6.31 -19.06
C VAL A 175 -1.57 -7.41 -19.02
N GLU A 176 -1.17 -8.64 -18.72
CA GLU A 176 -2.10 -9.78 -18.61
C GLU A 176 -3.18 -9.54 -17.56
N VAL A 177 -2.77 -9.15 -16.35
CA VAL A 177 -3.69 -8.94 -15.22
C VAL A 177 -4.59 -7.73 -15.48
N LYS A 178 -4.07 -6.68 -16.11
CA LYS A 178 -4.89 -5.54 -16.55
C LYS A 178 -5.98 -5.99 -17.52
N ALA A 179 -5.65 -6.82 -18.51
CA ALA A 179 -6.63 -7.35 -19.46
C ALA A 179 -7.72 -8.18 -18.77
N ILE A 180 -7.34 -9.06 -17.84
CA ILE A 180 -8.29 -9.85 -17.03
C ILE A 180 -9.24 -8.91 -16.27
N LEU A 181 -8.71 -7.93 -15.53
CA LEU A 181 -9.53 -7.03 -14.71
C LEU A 181 -10.46 -6.16 -15.57
N LYS A 182 -9.98 -5.67 -16.73
CA LYS A 182 -10.75 -4.85 -17.68
C LYS A 182 -11.85 -5.65 -18.39
N SER A 183 -11.68 -6.96 -18.58
CA SER A 183 -12.72 -7.84 -19.14
C SER A 183 -13.95 -7.99 -18.23
N GLY A 184 -13.83 -7.59 -16.96
CA GLY A 184 -14.86 -7.81 -15.94
C GLY A 184 -14.75 -9.15 -15.22
N ASP A 185 -13.79 -10.01 -15.59
CA ASP A 185 -13.51 -11.24 -14.87
C ASP A 185 -13.08 -10.95 -13.42
N ARG A 186 -13.67 -11.69 -12.48
CA ARG A 186 -13.41 -11.64 -11.03
C ARG A 186 -13.09 -13.02 -10.44
N THR A 187 -12.78 -13.99 -11.30
CA THR A 187 -12.44 -15.37 -10.91
C THR A 187 -10.95 -15.56 -10.66
N PHE A 188 -10.09 -14.74 -11.26
CA PHE A 188 -8.65 -14.71 -11.01
C PHE A 188 -8.36 -14.08 -9.63
N LEU A 189 -8.32 -14.93 -8.60
CA LEU A 189 -8.16 -14.53 -7.19
C LEU A 189 -6.88 -15.14 -6.55
N PRO A 190 -5.67 -14.80 -7.05
CA PRO A 190 -4.41 -15.38 -6.58
C PRO A 190 -4.12 -15.06 -5.10
N PHE A 191 -4.68 -13.97 -4.57
CA PHE A 191 -4.48 -13.54 -3.18
C PHE A 191 -5.63 -13.93 -2.26
N LYS A 192 -6.47 -14.89 -2.66
CA LYS A 192 -7.61 -15.33 -1.84
C LYS A 192 -7.17 -15.73 -0.44
N GLY A 193 -7.65 -14.97 0.55
CA GLY A 193 -7.34 -15.20 1.98
C GLY A 193 -5.99 -14.65 2.43
N LYS A 194 -5.31 -13.86 1.59
CA LYS A 194 -4.04 -13.19 1.91
C LYS A 194 -4.29 -11.79 2.48
N THR A 195 -3.37 -11.34 3.32
CA THR A 195 -3.46 -10.07 4.04
C THR A 195 -2.23 -9.19 3.81
N MET A 196 -2.45 -7.88 3.70
CA MET A 196 -1.39 -6.89 3.50
C MET A 196 -1.45 -5.80 4.57
N ALA A 197 -0.35 -5.51 5.25
CA ALA A 197 -0.21 -4.30 6.05
C ALA A 197 0.30 -3.14 5.18
N MET A 198 -0.40 -2.01 5.18
CA MET A 198 0.00 -0.80 4.45
C MET A 198 0.38 0.31 5.44
N ILE A 199 1.68 0.53 5.61
CA ILE A 199 2.25 1.53 6.53
C ILE A 199 2.42 2.87 5.81
N PHE A 200 1.86 3.95 6.36
CA PHE A 200 2.01 5.29 5.82
C PHE A 200 2.53 6.27 6.87
N ALA A 201 3.81 6.65 6.77
CA ALA A 201 4.34 7.79 7.52
C ALA A 201 3.89 9.14 6.93
N LYS A 202 3.53 9.16 5.64
CA LYS A 202 2.97 10.31 4.91
C LYS A 202 1.66 9.92 4.21
N PRO A 203 0.55 10.67 4.36
CA PRO A 203 -0.68 10.39 3.63
C PRO A 203 -0.48 10.34 2.11
N SER A 204 -1.04 9.31 1.46
CA SER A 204 -1.09 9.18 -0.01
C SER A 204 -2.47 8.70 -0.43
N MET A 205 -3.19 9.47 -1.24
CA MET A 205 -4.43 8.97 -1.83
C MET A 205 -4.12 7.92 -2.90
N ARG A 206 -3.29 8.27 -3.91
CA ARG A 206 -3.03 7.41 -5.07
C ARG A 206 -2.40 6.07 -4.67
N THR A 207 -1.34 6.09 -3.88
CA THR A 207 -0.67 4.84 -3.44
C THR A 207 -1.59 3.99 -2.58
N ARG A 208 -2.37 4.58 -1.67
CA ARG A 208 -3.31 3.81 -0.84
C ARG A 208 -4.36 3.14 -1.70
N VAL A 209 -5.10 3.94 -2.48
CA VAL A 209 -6.23 3.45 -3.27
C VAL A 209 -5.79 2.42 -4.30
N SER A 210 -4.63 2.61 -4.94
CA SER A 210 -4.13 1.68 -5.95
C SER A 210 -3.74 0.31 -5.36
N PHE A 211 -3.02 0.29 -4.23
CA PHE A 211 -2.67 -0.96 -3.55
C PHE A 211 -3.88 -1.66 -2.95
N GLU A 212 -4.74 -0.91 -2.24
CA GLU A 212 -5.92 -1.45 -1.56
C GLU A 212 -6.91 -2.06 -2.56
N THR A 213 -7.23 -1.33 -3.63
CA THR A 213 -8.14 -1.79 -4.68
C THR A 213 -7.53 -2.93 -5.48
N GLY A 214 -6.25 -2.83 -5.86
CA GLY A 214 -5.57 -3.85 -6.64
C GLY A 214 -5.49 -5.19 -5.92
N PHE A 215 -5.08 -5.16 -4.64
CA PHE A 215 -4.98 -6.36 -3.81
C PHE A 215 -6.36 -6.98 -3.56
N TYR A 216 -7.39 -6.16 -3.32
CA TYR A 216 -8.77 -6.61 -3.17
C TYR A 216 -9.32 -7.30 -4.42
N LEU A 217 -9.12 -6.70 -5.59
CA LEU A 217 -9.59 -7.27 -6.87
C LEU A 217 -8.97 -8.64 -7.18
N LEU A 218 -7.79 -8.92 -6.62
CA LEU A 218 -7.10 -10.19 -6.73
C LEU A 218 -7.35 -11.14 -5.53
N GLY A 219 -8.30 -10.80 -4.65
CA GLY A 219 -8.80 -11.66 -3.58
C GLY A 219 -8.18 -11.45 -2.20
N GLY A 220 -7.26 -10.49 -2.06
CA GLY A 220 -6.59 -10.16 -0.81
C GLY A 220 -7.34 -9.13 0.03
N HIS A 221 -6.87 -8.90 1.25
CA HIS A 221 -7.38 -7.85 2.14
C HIS A 221 -6.24 -6.98 2.67
N ALA A 222 -6.32 -5.67 2.46
CA ALA A 222 -5.29 -4.72 2.88
C ALA A 222 -5.74 -3.88 4.07
N ILE A 223 -4.86 -3.70 5.05
CA ILE A 223 -5.09 -2.93 6.27
C ILE A 223 -4.30 -1.64 6.18
N TYR A 224 -4.98 -0.50 6.26
CA TYR A 224 -4.35 0.82 6.28
C TYR A 224 -3.89 1.19 7.70
N LEU A 225 -2.60 1.52 7.83
CA LEU A 225 -1.98 2.02 9.05
C LEU A 225 -1.45 3.43 8.77
N GLY A 226 -2.18 4.44 9.23
CA GLY A 226 -1.84 5.84 9.04
C GLY A 226 -0.71 6.34 9.95
N PRO A 227 -0.28 7.61 9.77
CA PRO A 227 0.82 8.18 10.53
C PRO A 227 0.60 8.13 12.05
N ASP A 228 -0.64 8.36 12.48
CA ASP A 228 -1.02 8.42 13.89
C ASP A 228 -1.20 7.04 14.54
N ASP A 229 -1.41 6.00 13.72
CA ASP A 229 -1.68 4.63 14.19
C ASP A 229 -0.39 3.94 14.65
N ILE A 230 0.66 4.00 13.82
CA ILE A 230 1.89 3.21 14.01
C ILE A 230 3.02 4.00 14.66
N GLN A 231 3.20 5.28 14.29
CA GLN A 231 4.31 6.13 14.74
C GLN A 231 5.67 5.39 14.76
N MET A 232 5.95 4.65 13.69
CA MET A 232 7.13 3.80 13.54
C MET A 232 8.42 4.60 13.74
N GLY A 233 9.37 4.03 14.49
CA GLY A 233 10.63 4.68 14.85
C GLY A 233 10.50 5.76 15.93
N LYS A 234 9.29 6.07 16.41
CA LYS A 234 9.04 7.00 17.53
C LYS A 234 8.42 6.29 18.72
N ARG A 235 7.30 5.61 18.50
CA ARG A 235 6.58 4.86 19.54
C ARG A 235 7.13 3.44 19.70
N GLU A 236 7.50 2.82 18.59
CA GLU A 236 7.99 1.46 18.53
C GLU A 236 9.13 1.36 17.51
N GLU A 237 10.13 0.56 17.83
CA GLU A 237 11.30 0.32 16.97
C GLU A 237 10.88 -0.35 15.66
N THR A 238 11.48 0.07 14.54
CA THR A 238 11.17 -0.48 13.19
C THR A 238 11.30 -2.00 13.14
N ARG A 239 12.27 -2.58 13.86
CA ARG A 239 12.50 -4.03 13.94
C ARG A 239 11.35 -4.80 14.61
N ASP A 240 10.70 -4.19 15.60
CA ASP A 240 9.64 -4.84 16.37
C ASP A 240 8.33 -4.73 15.59
N VAL A 241 8.07 -3.57 14.99
CA VAL A 241 7.00 -3.37 14.00
C VAL A 241 7.09 -4.40 12.87
N ALA A 242 8.28 -4.62 12.30
CA ALA A 242 8.49 -5.58 11.22
C ALA A 242 8.07 -7.01 11.63
N ARG A 243 8.53 -7.47 12.81
CA ARG A 243 8.25 -8.81 13.32
C ARG A 243 6.78 -9.01 13.66
N VAL A 244 6.17 -8.02 14.34
CA VAL A 244 4.75 -8.08 14.72
C VAL A 244 3.87 -8.13 13.48
N LEU A 245 4.09 -7.23 12.51
CA LEU A 245 3.28 -7.20 11.29
C LEU A 245 3.47 -8.43 10.42
N SER A 246 4.68 -9.01 10.37
CA SER A 246 4.95 -10.26 9.67
C SER A 246 4.21 -11.46 10.28
N GLY A 247 3.94 -11.43 11.59
CA GLY A 247 3.15 -12.48 12.26
C GLY A 247 1.65 -12.45 11.92
N TYR A 248 1.16 -11.34 11.37
CA TYR A 248 -0.26 -11.15 11.05
C TYR A 248 -0.57 -11.09 9.56
N ASN A 249 0.41 -10.67 8.75
CA ASN A 249 0.20 -10.35 7.34
C ASN A 249 1.09 -11.19 6.44
N ASP A 250 0.64 -11.43 5.21
CA ASP A 250 1.41 -12.16 4.19
C ASP A 250 2.37 -11.25 3.40
N ILE A 251 2.18 -9.93 3.45
CA ILE A 251 3.00 -8.93 2.77
C ILE A 251 2.90 -7.57 3.47
N ILE A 252 3.96 -6.76 3.38
CA ILE A 252 3.99 -5.40 3.91
C ILE A 252 4.28 -4.43 2.78
N MET A 253 3.49 -3.37 2.65
CA MET A 253 3.83 -2.21 1.83
C MET A 253 4.04 -1.02 2.76
N ALA A 254 5.13 -0.29 2.57
CA ALA A 254 5.42 0.87 3.40
C ALA A 254 5.80 2.09 2.57
N ARG A 255 5.25 3.24 2.97
CA ARG A 255 5.58 4.58 2.46
C ARG A 255 6.15 5.41 3.60
N LEU A 256 7.45 5.68 3.52
CA LEU A 256 8.26 6.20 4.62
C LEU A 256 8.98 7.50 4.22
N PHE A 257 9.68 8.11 5.17
CA PHE A 257 10.56 9.25 4.92
C PHE A 257 11.97 8.73 4.57
N ALA A 258 12.71 8.29 5.59
CA ALA A 258 14.07 7.82 5.47
C ALA A 258 14.10 6.48 4.73
N HIS A 259 15.04 6.35 3.79
CA HIS A 259 15.22 5.10 3.08
C HIS A 259 15.82 4.00 3.98
N GLN A 260 16.58 4.36 5.01
CA GLN A 260 17.08 3.36 5.97
C GLN A 260 15.93 2.62 6.68
N ASP A 261 14.83 3.32 6.98
CA ASP A 261 13.67 2.69 7.64
C ASP A 261 13.06 1.58 6.80
N ILE A 262 13.00 1.72 5.46
CA ILE A 262 12.48 0.65 4.60
C ILE A 262 13.46 -0.54 4.52
N ILE A 263 14.77 -0.27 4.52
CA ILE A 263 15.81 -1.30 4.55
C ILE A 263 15.75 -2.09 5.86
N ASP A 264 15.62 -1.40 7.00
CA ASP A 264 15.52 -2.03 8.31
C ASP A 264 14.20 -2.82 8.45
N LEU A 265 13.08 -2.25 7.99
CA LEU A 265 11.80 -2.96 7.95
C LEU A 265 11.91 -4.28 7.17
N ALA A 266 12.50 -4.23 5.97
CA ALA A 266 12.73 -5.41 5.14
C ALA A 266 13.68 -6.43 5.78
N LYS A 267 14.73 -5.95 6.46
CA LYS A 267 15.71 -6.80 7.16
C LYS A 267 15.08 -7.65 8.27
N TYR A 268 14.13 -7.09 9.02
CA TYR A 268 13.51 -7.76 10.16
C TYR A 268 12.15 -8.41 9.86
N ALA A 269 11.54 -8.10 8.71
CA ALA A 269 10.32 -8.74 8.27
C ALA A 269 10.59 -10.17 7.77
N THR A 270 9.69 -11.09 8.10
CA THR A 270 9.71 -12.48 7.59
C THR A 270 8.81 -12.66 6.36
N VAL A 271 8.18 -11.59 5.89
CA VAL A 271 7.32 -11.55 4.69
C VAL A 271 7.84 -10.49 3.72
N PRO A 272 7.45 -10.53 2.42
CA PRO A 272 7.94 -9.56 1.44
C PRO A 272 7.58 -8.12 1.83
N VAL A 273 8.52 -7.21 1.62
CA VAL A 273 8.32 -5.77 1.82
C VAL A 273 8.34 -5.02 0.49
N ILE A 274 7.33 -4.19 0.23
CA ILE A 274 7.25 -3.31 -0.93
C ILE A 274 7.49 -1.87 -0.49
N ASN A 275 8.45 -1.21 -1.15
CA ASN A 275 8.67 0.21 -1.02
C ASN A 275 7.62 1.00 -1.83
N GLY A 276 6.61 1.52 -1.14
CA GLY A 276 5.56 2.35 -1.72
C GLY A 276 6.00 3.78 -2.03
N LEU A 277 7.07 4.27 -1.40
CA LEU A 277 7.86 5.49 -1.65
C LEU A 277 8.73 5.80 -0.42
N THR A 278 9.97 6.24 -0.65
CA THR A 278 10.77 6.98 0.33
C THR A 278 11.30 8.28 -0.27
N ASP A 279 12.01 9.07 0.51
CA ASP A 279 12.69 10.29 0.02
C ASP A 279 13.84 9.96 -0.95
N TYR A 280 14.30 8.70 -1.00
CA TYR A 280 15.33 8.25 -1.94
C TYR A 280 14.76 7.75 -3.26
N ASN A 281 13.74 6.89 -3.26
CA ASN A 281 13.17 6.33 -4.49
C ASN A 281 11.67 6.02 -4.37
N HIS A 282 11.01 5.84 -5.52
CA HIS A 282 9.61 5.47 -5.69
C HIS A 282 9.49 4.37 -6.78
N PRO A 283 9.95 3.14 -6.51
CA PRO A 283 10.11 2.11 -7.54
C PRO A 283 8.78 1.69 -8.17
N VAL A 284 7.70 1.62 -7.38
CA VAL A 284 6.37 1.25 -7.88
C VAL A 284 5.74 2.30 -8.82
N GLN A 285 6.19 3.55 -8.78
CA GLN A 285 5.77 4.57 -9.76
C GLN A 285 6.44 4.32 -11.09
N ILE A 286 7.76 4.10 -11.11
CA ILE A 286 8.49 3.88 -12.36
C ILE A 286 8.10 2.57 -13.05
N MET A 287 7.70 1.54 -12.31
CA MET A 287 7.09 0.34 -12.93
C MET A 287 5.77 0.65 -13.64
N ALA A 288 4.94 1.54 -13.08
CA ALA A 288 3.73 2.01 -13.75
C ALA A 288 4.07 2.88 -14.98
N ASP A 289 5.13 3.68 -14.88
CA ASP A 289 5.57 4.54 -15.97
C ASP A 289 6.08 3.70 -17.15
N ALA A 290 6.92 2.69 -16.86
CA ALA A 290 7.39 1.70 -17.82
C ALA A 290 6.24 0.96 -18.51
N LEU A 291 5.24 0.49 -17.75
CA LEU A 291 4.04 -0.15 -18.30
C LEU A 291 3.30 0.81 -19.26
N THR A 292 3.17 2.07 -18.88
CA THR A 292 2.49 3.08 -19.69
C THR A 292 3.24 3.37 -20.98
N ILE A 293 4.56 3.46 -20.93
CA ILE A 293 5.43 3.60 -22.10
C ILE A 293 5.24 2.41 -23.05
N ILE A 294 5.26 1.18 -22.53
CA ILE A 294 5.04 -0.02 -23.34
C ILE A 294 3.67 0.03 -24.03
N GLU A 295 2.61 0.45 -23.34
CA GLU A 295 1.26 0.52 -23.92
C GLU A 295 1.11 1.59 -25.02
N HIS A 296 1.77 2.74 -24.90
CA HIS A 296 1.58 3.88 -25.82
C HIS A 296 2.64 3.97 -26.92
N ILE A 297 3.85 3.47 -26.66
CA ILE A 297 4.99 3.49 -27.60
C ILE A 297 5.24 2.09 -28.19
N GLY A 298 4.78 1.02 -27.52
CA GLY A 298 4.95 -0.37 -27.93
C GLY A 298 6.25 -1.01 -27.44
N ARG A 299 7.13 -0.25 -26.77
CA ARG A 299 8.40 -0.71 -26.20
C ARG A 299 8.91 0.25 -25.13
N LEU A 300 9.67 -0.27 -24.17
CA LEU A 300 10.49 0.52 -23.25
C LEU A 300 11.93 0.65 -23.75
N GLU A 301 12.50 -0.45 -24.23
CA GLU A 301 13.89 -0.47 -24.69
C GLU A 301 14.12 0.48 -25.87
N GLY A 302 15.22 1.24 -25.78
CA GLY A 302 15.62 2.21 -26.79
C GLY A 302 14.78 3.51 -26.84
N THR A 303 13.83 3.71 -25.93
CA THR A 303 13.11 4.99 -25.82
C THR A 303 14.01 6.09 -25.27
N LYS A 304 13.71 7.35 -25.59
CA LYS A 304 14.29 8.54 -24.93
C LYS A 304 13.29 9.14 -23.95
N VAL A 305 13.58 9.01 -22.66
CA VAL A 305 12.81 9.62 -21.56
C VAL A 305 13.57 10.83 -21.04
N VAL A 306 12.94 12.01 -21.12
CA VAL A 306 13.51 13.27 -20.65
C VAL A 306 12.72 13.76 -19.45
N TYR A 307 13.34 13.72 -18.27
CA TYR A 307 12.78 14.29 -17.06
C TYR A 307 13.23 15.74 -16.91
N VAL A 308 12.29 16.67 -16.76
CA VAL A 308 12.50 18.11 -16.59
C VAL A 308 12.11 18.50 -15.17
N GLY A 309 13.05 19.00 -14.37
CA GLY A 309 12.77 19.48 -13.02
C GLY A 309 13.78 19.01 -11.98
N ASP A 310 13.31 18.68 -10.78
CA ASP A 310 14.14 18.40 -9.61
C ASP A 310 14.75 16.99 -9.65
N GLY A 311 16.03 16.85 -9.32
CA GLY A 311 16.75 15.58 -9.16
C GLY A 311 16.28 14.76 -7.94
N ASN A 312 15.00 14.42 -7.91
CA ASN A 312 14.32 13.84 -6.75
C ASN A 312 14.25 12.30 -6.80
N ASN A 313 13.43 11.72 -5.93
CA ASN A 313 13.22 10.27 -5.84
C ASN A 313 12.65 9.61 -7.12
N ILE A 314 11.92 10.35 -7.95
CA ILE A 314 11.47 9.89 -9.27
C ILE A 314 12.68 9.75 -10.20
N VAL A 315 13.55 10.75 -10.25
CA VAL A 315 14.81 10.70 -11.03
C VAL A 315 15.69 9.55 -10.57
N HIS A 316 15.88 9.37 -9.26
CA HIS A 316 16.65 8.23 -8.75
C HIS A 316 16.04 6.89 -9.18
N SER A 317 14.71 6.78 -9.21
CA SER A 317 14.04 5.55 -9.63
C SER A 317 14.19 5.29 -11.13
N TRP A 318 14.17 6.33 -11.97
CA TRP A 318 14.49 6.23 -13.40
C TRP A 318 15.94 5.80 -13.62
N LEU A 319 16.90 6.37 -12.87
CA LEU A 319 18.31 5.97 -12.92
C LEU A 319 18.49 4.49 -12.53
N LEU A 320 17.76 4.02 -11.51
CA LEU A 320 17.79 2.62 -11.09
C LEU A 320 17.16 1.70 -12.14
N LEU A 321 16.08 2.10 -12.84
CA LEU A 321 15.57 1.37 -14.00
C LEU A 321 16.56 1.38 -15.17
N ALA A 322 17.22 2.52 -15.43
CA ALA A 322 18.23 2.67 -16.49
C ALA A 322 19.47 1.77 -16.25
N SER A 323 19.74 1.43 -14.99
CA SER A 323 20.79 0.48 -14.62
C SER A 323 20.47 -0.98 -14.95
N VAL A 324 19.25 -1.30 -15.41
CA VAL A 324 18.82 -2.68 -15.69
C VAL A 324 18.15 -2.87 -17.06
N VAL A 325 17.39 -1.89 -17.55
CA VAL A 325 16.74 -1.91 -18.87
C VAL A 325 17.41 -0.86 -19.77
N PRO A 326 17.79 -1.18 -21.02
CA PRO A 326 18.48 -0.25 -21.91
C PRO A 326 17.52 0.78 -22.53
N PHE A 327 17.65 2.03 -22.13
CA PHE A 327 17.01 3.18 -22.78
C PHE A 327 17.90 4.41 -22.68
N HIS A 328 17.44 5.54 -23.21
CA HIS A 328 18.12 6.81 -23.06
C HIS A 328 17.39 7.65 -22.01
N PHE A 329 18.01 7.85 -20.85
CA PHE A 329 17.50 8.70 -19.80
C PHE A 329 18.23 10.04 -19.76
N VAL A 330 17.48 11.13 -19.79
CA VAL A 330 18.01 12.49 -19.63
C VAL A 330 17.33 13.13 -18.42
N CYS A 331 18.11 13.57 -17.44
CA CYS A 331 17.63 14.46 -16.38
C CYS A 331 18.09 15.88 -16.70
N VAL A 332 17.13 16.79 -16.87
CA VAL A 332 17.40 18.21 -17.04
C VAL A 332 16.86 18.99 -15.86
N CYS A 333 17.79 19.61 -15.13
CA CYS A 333 17.51 20.23 -13.83
C CYS A 333 18.25 21.57 -13.69
N PRO A 334 17.76 22.52 -12.87
CA PRO A 334 18.54 23.71 -12.53
C PRO A 334 19.84 23.35 -11.81
N LYS A 335 20.88 24.19 -11.95
CA LYS A 335 22.15 23.97 -11.24
C LYS A 335 21.94 23.95 -9.72
N GLY A 336 22.51 22.95 -9.05
CA GLY A 336 22.35 22.72 -7.61
C GLY A 336 21.12 21.88 -7.24
N PHE A 337 20.39 21.37 -8.23
CA PHE A 337 19.23 20.47 -8.06
C PHE A 337 19.45 19.15 -8.82
N GLU A 338 20.70 18.81 -9.09
CA GLU A 338 21.09 17.53 -9.67
C GLU A 338 20.72 16.36 -8.75
N PRO A 339 20.41 15.18 -9.33
CA PRO A 339 20.18 13.97 -8.53
C PRO A 339 21.45 13.54 -7.77
N ASP A 340 21.28 12.69 -6.77
CA ASP A 340 22.38 12.11 -6.00
C ASP A 340 23.46 11.49 -6.91
N GLU A 341 24.68 12.03 -6.83
CA GLU A 341 25.79 11.67 -7.72
C GLU A 341 26.10 10.17 -7.64
N LYS A 342 26.02 9.55 -6.45
CA LYS A 342 26.27 8.11 -6.30
C LYS A 342 25.26 7.27 -7.07
N THR A 343 24.01 7.71 -7.13
CA THR A 343 22.94 7.05 -7.90
C THR A 343 23.17 7.22 -9.40
N VAL A 344 23.62 8.41 -9.83
CA VAL A 344 24.02 8.66 -11.23
C VAL A 344 25.19 7.78 -11.64
N GLU A 345 26.26 7.76 -10.84
CA GLU A 345 27.45 6.93 -11.06
C GLU A 345 27.08 5.44 -11.10
N LYS A 346 26.25 4.96 -10.17
CA LYS A 346 25.76 3.57 -10.16
C LYS A 346 25.09 3.23 -11.49
N ALA A 347 24.21 4.10 -11.98
CA ALA A 347 23.49 3.86 -13.23
C ALA A 347 24.39 3.94 -14.47
N ARG A 348 25.35 4.86 -14.50
CA ARG A 348 26.36 4.95 -15.58
C ARG A 348 27.30 3.75 -15.60
N ASN A 349 27.78 3.31 -14.43
CA ASN A 349 28.70 2.19 -14.28
C ASN A 349 28.07 0.84 -14.67
N ALA A 350 26.74 0.75 -14.66
CA ALA A 350 26.04 -0.43 -15.18
C ALA A 350 26.24 -0.62 -16.70
N GLY A 351 26.53 0.47 -17.45
CA GLY A 351 26.81 0.41 -18.89
C GLY A 351 25.65 -0.04 -19.77
N ILE A 352 24.42 -0.05 -19.24
CA ILE A 352 23.21 -0.57 -19.92
C ILE A 352 22.47 0.53 -20.68
N SER A 353 22.34 1.71 -20.09
CA SER A 353 21.59 2.84 -20.66
C SER A 353 22.49 4.02 -20.98
N LYS A 354 22.03 4.88 -21.90
CA LYS A 354 22.63 6.20 -22.09
C LYS A 354 22.03 7.14 -21.04
N ILE A 355 22.88 7.81 -20.25
CA ILE A 355 22.45 8.68 -19.15
C ILE A 355 23.10 10.05 -19.30
N GLU A 356 22.27 11.09 -19.41
CA GLU A 356 22.70 12.49 -19.53
C GLU A 356 22.10 13.32 -18.39
N ILE A 357 22.93 14.15 -17.75
CA ILE A 357 22.49 15.15 -16.76
C ILE A 357 22.87 16.51 -17.35
N THR A 358 21.90 17.40 -17.54
CA THR A 358 22.10 18.71 -18.18
C THR A 358 21.24 19.78 -17.50
N ASN A 359 21.45 21.04 -17.87
CA ASN A 359 20.70 22.18 -17.36
C ASN A 359 19.96 22.96 -18.47
N ASP A 360 19.98 22.50 -19.73
CA ASP A 360 19.24 23.12 -20.84
C ASP A 360 18.01 22.29 -21.23
N PRO A 361 16.80 22.69 -20.81
CA PRO A 361 15.59 21.93 -21.11
C PRO A 361 15.26 21.92 -22.60
N LYS A 362 15.58 22.98 -23.34
CA LYS A 362 15.23 23.10 -24.77
C LYS A 362 16.05 22.14 -25.62
N GLU A 363 17.34 21.98 -25.32
CA GLU A 363 18.20 21.00 -25.99
C GLU A 363 17.82 19.57 -25.57
N ALA A 364 17.58 19.34 -24.28
CA ALA A 364 17.33 18.02 -23.72
C ALA A 364 16.11 17.33 -24.35
N VAL A 365 15.00 18.06 -24.54
CA VAL A 365 13.74 17.47 -25.01
C VAL A 365 13.75 17.08 -26.48
N VAL A 366 14.68 17.58 -27.31
CA VAL A 366 14.69 17.30 -28.75
C VAL A 366 14.75 15.79 -29.02
N GLY A 367 13.74 15.29 -29.74
CA GLY A 367 13.63 13.87 -30.07
C GLY A 367 13.30 12.96 -28.90
N ALA A 368 12.72 13.50 -27.81
CA ALA A 368 12.18 12.68 -26.72
C ALA A 368 10.98 11.87 -27.19
N ASP A 369 10.89 10.60 -26.76
CA ASP A 369 9.66 9.82 -26.86
C ASP A 369 8.72 10.19 -25.71
N VAL A 370 9.28 10.52 -24.54
CA VAL A 370 8.55 10.96 -23.35
C VAL A 370 9.22 12.18 -22.73
N VAL A 371 8.43 13.23 -22.48
CA VAL A 371 8.78 14.33 -21.59
C VAL A 371 8.05 14.13 -20.27
N TYR A 372 8.80 14.13 -19.18
CA TYR A 372 8.31 13.87 -17.83
C TYR A 372 8.63 15.06 -16.93
N THR A 373 7.73 15.42 -16.03
CA THR A 373 8.06 16.34 -14.92
C THR A 373 7.37 15.91 -13.61
N ASP A 374 7.73 16.58 -12.53
CA ASP A 374 7.14 16.44 -11.20
C ASP A 374 7.15 17.81 -10.51
N VAL A 375 6.41 17.93 -9.42
CA VAL A 375 6.34 19.15 -8.61
C VAL A 375 7.74 19.63 -8.25
N TRP A 376 7.98 20.92 -8.44
CA TRP A 376 9.29 21.48 -8.13
C TRP A 376 9.59 21.43 -6.64
N ALA A 377 8.61 21.62 -5.76
CA ALA A 377 8.79 21.52 -4.31
C ALA A 377 8.02 20.32 -3.77
N SER A 378 8.73 19.30 -3.28
CA SER A 378 8.10 18.10 -2.72
C SER A 378 7.44 18.40 -1.37
N MET A 379 6.69 17.43 -0.83
CA MET A 379 5.88 17.62 0.40
C MET A 379 6.69 18.10 1.61
N GLY A 380 8.00 17.80 1.68
CA GLY A 380 8.89 18.25 2.76
C GLY A 380 9.49 19.65 2.55
N GLN A 381 9.34 20.25 1.37
CA GLN A 381 10.03 21.46 0.93
C GLN A 381 9.08 22.65 0.73
N LYS A 382 7.90 22.63 1.36
CA LYS A 382 6.89 23.70 1.20
C LYS A 382 7.43 25.09 1.58
N GLY A 383 8.35 25.16 2.54
CA GLY A 383 9.01 26.42 2.92
C GLY A 383 9.94 27.00 1.84
N GLU A 384 10.33 26.19 0.86
CA GLU A 384 11.23 26.60 -0.24
C GLU A 384 10.46 26.89 -1.54
N ALA A 385 9.13 26.76 -1.55
CA ALA A 385 8.33 26.82 -2.78
C ALA A 385 8.56 28.10 -3.60
N GLU A 386 8.59 29.27 -2.95
CA GLU A 386 8.84 30.54 -3.65
C GLU A 386 10.25 30.65 -4.21
N TYR A 387 11.25 30.15 -3.48
CA TYR A 387 12.64 30.12 -3.93
C TYR A 387 12.78 29.20 -5.15
N ARG A 388 12.21 27.99 -5.06
CA ARG A 388 12.26 26.99 -6.15
C ARG A 388 11.52 27.49 -7.39
N ARG A 389 10.37 28.15 -7.25
CA ARG A 389 9.68 28.80 -8.39
C ARG A 389 10.54 29.82 -9.13
N LYS A 390 11.45 30.52 -8.44
CA LYS A 390 12.40 31.46 -9.08
C LYS A 390 13.53 30.72 -9.78
N VAL A 391 14.11 29.71 -9.14
CA VAL A 391 15.26 28.98 -9.69
C VAL A 391 14.86 28.07 -10.86
N PHE A 392 13.65 27.53 -10.83
CA PHE A 392 13.12 26.64 -11.87
C PHE A 392 12.48 27.40 -13.03
N GLN A 393 12.58 28.74 -13.07
CA GLN A 393 12.14 29.50 -14.24
C GLN A 393 12.86 28.99 -15.50
N GLY A 394 12.08 28.69 -16.53
CA GLY A 394 12.57 28.08 -17.77
C GLY A 394 12.51 26.54 -17.81
N PHE A 395 12.14 25.87 -16.71
CA PHE A 395 11.96 24.42 -16.63
C PHE A 395 10.48 24.00 -16.62
N GLN A 396 9.54 24.92 -16.83
CA GLN A 396 8.13 24.57 -16.99
C GLN A 396 7.95 23.79 -18.29
N VAL A 397 7.23 22.66 -18.21
CA VAL A 397 6.80 21.93 -19.39
C VAL A 397 5.55 22.61 -19.93
N ASP A 398 5.77 23.48 -20.92
CA ASP A 398 4.74 24.17 -21.68
C ASP A 398 4.65 23.64 -23.12
N GLU A 399 3.69 24.17 -23.87
CA GLU A 399 3.42 23.77 -25.24
C GLU A 399 4.61 24.06 -26.16
N ASP A 400 5.42 25.08 -25.87
CA ASP A 400 6.61 25.41 -26.67
C ASP A 400 7.74 24.41 -26.44
N LEU A 401 7.94 23.97 -25.19
CA LEU A 401 8.88 22.89 -24.87
C LEU A 401 8.43 21.57 -25.50
N MET A 402 7.13 21.23 -25.42
CA MET A 402 6.59 20.03 -26.07
C MET A 402 6.69 20.07 -27.60
N LYS A 403 6.57 21.25 -28.23
CA LYS A 403 6.82 21.41 -29.68
C LYS A 403 8.26 21.07 -30.05
N LEU A 404 9.24 21.41 -29.21
CA LEU A 404 10.66 21.05 -29.42
C LEU A 404 10.89 19.54 -29.29
N ALA A 405 10.16 18.86 -28.40
CA ALA A 405 10.20 17.40 -28.28
C ALA A 405 9.71 16.71 -29.56
N GLY A 406 8.67 17.29 -30.16
CA GLY A 406 8.10 16.88 -31.44
C GLY A 406 6.72 16.23 -31.30
N PRO A 407 5.99 16.08 -32.43
CA PRO A 407 4.57 15.72 -32.41
C PRO A 407 4.28 14.27 -31.96
N LYS A 408 5.31 13.44 -31.80
CA LYS A 408 5.20 12.05 -31.33
C LYS A 408 5.55 11.89 -29.84
N ALA A 409 6.03 12.93 -29.19
CA ALA A 409 6.40 12.88 -27.78
C ALA A 409 5.15 12.82 -26.92
N TYR A 410 5.14 11.89 -25.97
CA TYR A 410 4.11 11.84 -24.92
C TYR A 410 4.54 12.67 -23.70
N PHE A 411 3.54 13.19 -22.98
CA PHE A 411 3.77 13.85 -21.70
C PHE A 411 3.35 12.95 -20.52
N MET A 412 4.20 12.87 -19.49
CA MET A 412 3.98 12.08 -18.28
C MET A 412 4.25 12.91 -17.01
N HIS A 413 3.56 12.57 -15.92
CA HIS A 413 3.67 13.24 -14.63
C HIS A 413 3.15 12.31 -13.51
N CYS A 414 3.93 12.08 -12.45
CA CYS A 414 3.60 11.10 -11.39
C CYS A 414 2.35 11.45 -10.55
N LEU A 415 1.99 12.74 -10.55
CA LEU A 415 0.92 13.40 -9.81
C LEU A 415 1.19 13.47 -8.29
N PRO A 416 0.74 14.54 -7.60
CA PRO A 416 -0.16 15.59 -8.08
C PRO A 416 0.59 16.62 -8.94
N ALA A 417 -0.09 17.29 -9.86
CA ALA A 417 0.49 18.40 -10.62
C ALA A 417 0.03 19.75 -10.04
N GLU A 418 0.94 20.71 -9.93
CA GLU A 418 0.67 22.15 -9.76
C GLU A 418 0.62 22.82 -11.13
N ARG A 419 -0.57 22.84 -11.73
CA ARG A 419 -0.83 23.52 -13.02
C ARG A 419 -0.40 24.99 -12.97
N GLY A 420 0.32 25.43 -14.00
CA GLY A 420 0.93 26.75 -14.08
C GLY A 420 2.28 26.88 -13.35
N VAL A 421 2.78 25.80 -12.72
CA VAL A 421 4.10 25.75 -12.08
C VAL A 421 5.02 24.84 -12.90
N GLU A 422 5.07 23.53 -12.66
CA GLU A 422 5.91 22.63 -13.44
C GLU A 422 5.34 22.29 -14.82
N VAL A 423 4.03 22.41 -15.01
CA VAL A 423 3.34 22.08 -16.26
C VAL A 423 2.18 23.04 -16.52
N THR A 424 1.92 23.38 -17.78
CA THR A 424 0.74 24.17 -18.16
C THR A 424 -0.52 23.31 -18.31
N ASP A 425 -1.69 23.94 -18.21
CA ASP A 425 -2.97 23.26 -18.49
C ASP A 425 -3.01 22.69 -19.91
N GLY A 426 -2.49 23.44 -20.89
CA GLY A 426 -2.48 23.03 -22.28
C GLY A 426 -1.68 21.75 -22.54
N VAL A 427 -0.61 21.51 -21.78
CA VAL A 427 0.18 20.28 -21.89
C VAL A 427 -0.50 19.11 -21.18
N ILE A 428 -0.91 19.27 -19.92
CA ILE A 428 -1.44 18.14 -19.14
C ILE A 428 -2.81 17.65 -19.65
N GLU A 429 -3.59 18.53 -20.29
CA GLU A 429 -4.86 18.19 -20.96
C GLU A 429 -4.70 17.82 -22.44
N ALA A 430 -3.48 17.89 -22.99
CA ALA A 430 -3.25 17.61 -24.40
C ALA A 430 -3.58 16.16 -24.77
N PRO A 431 -3.95 15.86 -26.03
CA PRO A 431 -4.19 14.49 -26.48
C PRO A 431 -2.99 13.53 -26.33
N ASN A 432 -1.77 14.06 -26.32
CA ASN A 432 -0.52 13.30 -26.09
C ASN A 432 -0.09 13.29 -24.61
N SER A 433 -0.90 13.83 -23.70
CA SER A 433 -0.74 13.62 -22.27
C SER A 433 -1.28 12.26 -21.87
N ILE A 434 -0.45 11.44 -21.25
CA ILE A 434 -0.80 10.09 -20.80
C ILE A 434 -0.75 9.95 -19.27
N VAL A 435 -0.91 11.08 -18.56
CA VAL A 435 -0.86 11.16 -17.09
C VAL A 435 -1.95 10.34 -16.38
N PHE A 436 -3.14 10.24 -16.95
CA PHE A 436 -4.24 9.45 -16.36
C PHE A 436 -4.12 7.95 -16.66
N PRO A 437 -3.80 7.51 -17.90
CA PRO A 437 -3.37 6.13 -18.15
C PRO A 437 -2.20 5.71 -17.23
N GLN A 438 -1.22 6.59 -17.05
CA GLN A 438 -0.11 6.40 -16.11
C GLN A 438 -0.59 6.21 -14.67
N ALA A 439 -1.51 7.05 -14.20
CA ALA A 439 -2.08 6.95 -12.86
C ALA A 439 -2.89 5.65 -12.67
N GLU A 440 -3.64 5.19 -13.67
CA GLU A 440 -4.34 3.89 -13.65
C GLU A 440 -3.34 2.74 -13.55
N ASN A 441 -2.27 2.78 -14.34
CA ASN A 441 -1.24 1.75 -14.40
C ASN A 441 -0.47 1.54 -13.09
N ARG A 442 -0.59 2.47 -12.13
CA ARG A 442 -0.15 2.25 -10.74
C ARG A 442 -0.71 0.96 -10.17
N MET A 443 -2.04 0.77 -10.26
CA MET A 443 -2.69 -0.41 -9.71
C MET A 443 -2.22 -1.68 -10.41
N HIS A 444 -2.11 -1.64 -11.74
CA HIS A 444 -1.76 -2.81 -12.55
C HIS A 444 -0.29 -3.24 -12.37
N ALA A 445 0.64 -2.28 -12.36
CA ALA A 445 2.05 -2.56 -12.07
C ALA A 445 2.24 -3.09 -10.64
N GLN A 446 1.54 -2.51 -9.65
CA GLN A 446 1.59 -2.99 -8.26
C GLN A 446 1.03 -4.40 -8.11
N ASN A 447 -0.06 -4.73 -8.81
CA ASN A 447 -0.61 -6.08 -8.84
C ASN A 447 0.43 -7.09 -9.34
N ALA A 448 1.14 -6.79 -10.41
CA ALA A 448 2.17 -7.67 -10.94
C ALA A 448 3.40 -7.79 -10.02
N ILE A 449 3.81 -6.69 -9.38
CA ILE A 449 4.86 -6.74 -8.33
C ILE A 449 4.43 -7.69 -7.21
N MET A 450 3.20 -7.55 -6.70
CA MET A 450 2.69 -8.44 -5.65
C MET A 450 2.67 -9.90 -6.12
N LEU A 451 2.21 -10.18 -7.34
CA LEU A 451 2.20 -11.54 -7.89
C LEU A 451 3.61 -12.14 -7.92
N HIS A 452 4.58 -11.38 -8.42
CA HIS A 452 5.97 -11.79 -8.43
C HIS A 452 6.50 -12.12 -7.03
N LEU A 453 6.19 -11.28 -6.03
CA LEU A 453 6.61 -11.53 -4.65
C LEU A 453 5.94 -12.74 -4.00
N PHE A 454 4.79 -13.18 -4.51
CA PHE A 454 4.14 -14.44 -4.13
C PHE A 454 4.58 -15.64 -5.00
N GLY A 455 5.47 -15.43 -5.98
CA GLY A 455 5.94 -16.46 -6.91
C GLY A 455 4.92 -16.86 -7.98
N LEU A 456 4.08 -15.92 -8.44
CA LEU A 456 2.93 -16.13 -9.33
C LEU A 456 2.94 -15.32 -10.63
#